data_AF-A0A7W5G6N7-F1
#
_entry.id   AF-A0A7W5G6N7-F1
#
_cell.length_a   1.000
_cell.length_b   1.000
_cell.length_c   1.000
_cell.angle_alpha   90.00
_cell.angle_beta   90.00
_cell.angle_gamma   90.00
#
_symmetry.space_group_name_H-M   'P 1'
#
loop_
_entity.id
_entity.type
_entity.pdbx_description
1 polymer ?
#
loop_
_entity_poly.entity_id
_entity_poly.type
_entity_poly.pdbx_seq_one_letter_code
_entity_poly.pdbx_strand_id
1 'polypeptide(L)' 'MQQDLDDYLVIYNTKRPHQGRNMKGATPYAVFKKGLPKATKKEPRKTTENTA' A
#
# COMPACT_ATOMS: atom_id res chain seq x y z
N MET A 1 2.04 22.03 -7.87
CA MET A 1 1.35 21.66 -6.62
C MET A 1 0.86 20.22 -6.65
N GLN A 2 -0.07 19.83 -7.54
CA GLN A 2 -0.55 18.43 -7.59
C GLN A 2 0.55 17.43 -8.01
N GLN A 3 1.24 17.72 -9.12
CA GLN A 3 2.35 16.88 -9.61
C GLN A 3 3.43 16.68 -8.55
N ASP A 4 3.85 17.76 -7.88
CA ASP A 4 4.88 17.71 -6.85
C ASP A 4 4.45 16.84 -5.65
N LEU A 5 3.17 16.89 -5.28
CA LEU A 5 2.61 16.08 -4.21
C LEU A 5 2.57 14.60 -4.60
N ASP A 6 2.14 14.30 -5.82
CA ASP A 6 2.08 12.93 -6.33
C ASP A 6 3.49 12.32 -6.38
N ASP A 7 4.47 13.07 -6.89
CA ASP A 7 5.86 12.67 -6.94
C ASP A 7 6.45 12.46 -5.53
N TYR A 8 6.15 13.37 -4.60
CA TYR A 8 6.56 13.24 -3.21
C TYR A 8 6.01 11.95 -2.58
N LEU A 9 4.72 11.66 -2.78
CA LEU A 9 4.07 10.47 -2.24
C LEU A 9 4.65 9.19 -2.81
N VAL A 10 4.96 9.15 -4.11
CA VAL A 10 5.63 7.99 -4.73
C VAL A 10 6.97 7.75 -4.07
N ILE A 11 7.82 8.79 -3.95
CA ILE A 11 9.16 8.66 -3.36
C ILE A 11 9.07 8.26 -1.89
N TYR A 12 8.22 8.92 -1.11
CA TYR A 12 8.05 8.66 0.33
C TYR A 12 7.63 7.22 0.60
N ASN A 13 6.63 6.72 -0.14
CA ASN A 13 6.04 5.41 0.10
C ASN A 13 6.89 4.25 -0.44
N THR A 14 7.67 4.47 -1.51
CA THR A 14 8.32 3.37 -2.24
C THR A 14 9.84 3.38 -2.21
N LYS A 15 10.48 4.55 -2.07
CA LYS A 15 11.94 4.68 -2.22
C LYS A 15 12.68 4.97 -0.92
N ARG A 16 12.04 5.63 0.05
CA ARG A 16 12.71 5.99 1.32
C ARG A 16 12.53 4.90 2.39
N PRO A 17 13.63 4.29 2.88
CA PRO A 17 13.67 3.59 4.15
C PRO A 17 13.30 4.54 5.29
N HIS A 18 12.44 4.11 6.22
CA HIS A 18 12.20 4.91 7.43
C HIS A 18 12.43 4.06 8.69
N GLN A 19 12.92 4.72 9.74
CA GLN A 19 13.12 4.13 11.06
C GLN A 19 11.95 4.41 12.01
N GLY A 20 10.78 4.78 11.46
CA GLY A 20 9.56 4.98 12.23
C GLY A 20 9.01 3.70 12.87
N ARG A 21 7.89 3.82 13.59
CA ARG A 21 7.26 2.73 14.33
C ARG A 21 7.04 1.50 13.45
N ASN A 22 7.60 0.36 13.85
CA ASN A 22 7.49 -0.93 13.15
C ASN A 22 8.01 -0.96 11.71
N MET A 23 8.75 0.06 11.27
CA MET A 23 9.29 0.11 9.91
C MET A 23 10.65 -0.58 9.81
N LYS A 24 11.52 -0.47 10.82
CA LYS A 24 12.84 -1.13 10.86
C LYS A 24 13.68 -0.92 9.58
N GLY A 25 13.61 0.27 8.99
CA GLY A 25 14.28 0.59 7.72
C GLY A 25 13.53 0.10 6.46
N ALA A 26 12.35 -0.49 6.58
CA ALA A 26 11.50 -0.77 5.43
C ALA A 26 10.77 0.50 4.96
N THR A 27 10.25 0.47 3.74
CA THR A 27 9.39 1.53 3.19
C THR A 27 7.96 1.40 3.72
N PRO A 28 7.15 2.47 3.77
CA PRO A 28 5.77 2.41 4.23
C PRO A 28 4.96 1.38 3.44
N TYR A 29 5.15 1.37 2.11
CA TYR A 29 4.46 0.44 1.22
C TYR A 29 4.81 -1.03 1.49
N ALA A 30 6.07 -1.34 1.81
CA ALA A 30 6.47 -2.70 2.14
C ALA A 30 5.82 -3.20 3.44
N VAL A 31 5.77 -2.36 4.47
CA VAL A 31 5.12 -2.69 5.75
C VAL A 31 3.61 -2.86 5.56
N PHE A 32 2.98 -1.98 4.77
CA PHE A 32 1.56 -2.08 4.42
C PHE A 32 1.24 -3.44 3.78
N LYS A 33 1.99 -3.82 2.73
CA LYS A 33 1.80 -5.13 2.06
C LYS A 33 1.99 -6.31 3.00
N LYS A 34 2.93 -6.23 3.95
CA LYS A 34 3.15 -7.28 4.95
C LYS A 34 1.99 -7.41 5.94
N GLY A 35 1.30 -6.31 6.22
CA GLY A 35 0.12 -6.27 7.10
C GLY A 35 -1.18 -6.74 6.43
N LEU A 36 -1.20 -6.91 5.11
CA LEU A 36 -2.39 -7.42 4.42
C LEU A 36 -2.66 -8.85 4.86
N PRO A 37 -3.93 -9.21 5.13
CA PRO A 37 -4.31 -10.59 5.36
C PRO A 37 -3.82 -11.44 4.20
N LYS A 38 -3.16 -12.56 4.50
CA LYS A 38 -2.84 -13.55 3.47
C LYS A 38 -4.14 -13.92 2.78
N ALA A 39 -4.13 -13.99 1.45
CA ALA A 39 -5.25 -14.57 0.73
C ALA A 39 -5.39 -16.02 1.23
N THR A 40 -6.35 -16.23 2.13
CA THR A 40 -6.99 -17.53 2.24
C THR A 40 -7.53 -17.82 0.84
N LYS A 41 -7.43 -19.07 0.36
CA LYS A 41 -8.08 -19.48 -0.88
C LYS A 41 -9.55 -19.04 -0.78
N LYS A 42 -9.91 -17.94 -1.43
CA LYS A 42 -11.28 -17.43 -1.40
C LYS A 42 -12.06 -18.21 -2.43
N GLU A 43 -13.11 -18.87 -1.95
CA GLU A 43 -14.27 -19.20 -2.78
C GLU A 43 -14.66 -17.98 -3.64
N PRO A 44 -15.20 -18.21 -4.85
CA PRO A 44 -15.40 -17.16 -5.84
C PRO A 44 -16.24 -16.01 -5.27
N ARG A 45 -15.63 -14.84 -5.21
CA ARG A 45 -16.28 -13.60 -4.76
C ARG A 45 -17.30 -13.21 -5.83
N LYS A 46 -18.61 -13.26 -5.52
CA LYS A 46 -19.64 -12.69 -6.38
C LYS A 46 -19.35 -11.19 -6.56
N THR A 47 -19.09 -10.80 -7.80
CA THR A 47 -19.09 -9.42 -8.27
C THR A 47 -20.51 -8.88 -8.15
N THR A 48 -20.74 -7.93 -7.25
CA THR A 48 -21.85 -6.98 -7.40
C THR A 48 -21.31 -5.83 -8.24
N GLU A 49 -21.62 -5.88 -9.53
CA GLU A 49 -21.54 -4.76 -10.45
C GLU A 49 -22.44 -3.65 -9.92
N ASN A 50 -21.87 -2.48 -9.63
CA ASN A 50 -22.67 -1.27 -9.43
C ASN A 50 -22.61 -0.47 -10.74
N THR A 51 -23.72 -0.55 -11.47
CA THR A 51 -24.10 0.29 -12.60
C THR A 51 -24.27 1.75 -12.14
N ALA A 52 -23.69 2.68 -12.89
CA ALA A 52 -24.13 4.09 -12.98
C ALA A 52 -23.99 4.53 -14.44
#